data_AF-A0A1D3K441-F1
#
_entry.id   AF-A0A1D3K441-F1
#
_cell.length_a   1.000
_cell.length_b   1.000
_cell.length_c   1.000
_cell.angle_alpha   90.00
_cell.angle_beta   90.00
_cell.angle_gamma   90.00
#
_symmetry.space_group_name_H-M   'P 1'
#
loop_
_entity.id
_entity.type
_entity.pdbx_description
1 polymer ?
#
loop_
_entity_poly.entity_id
_entity_poly.type
_entity_poly.pdbx_seq_one_letter_code
_entity_poly.pdbx_strand_id
1 'polypeptide(L)'
;MHVYLSQHLLDLAARDIVSCPDGVQRLREVSGERDPEVTGLMRSLYHEVTSNLQASSLYLQGVGQALAVHLARRYGDGSEPSKRMNALPAYKLHKAIATLQTGMGSAFSLDRLASEAGMSVSHFSRLFKKATGRSPSQYFIHLRMETARELLLESDLSILNVALEVGYASPSYFAQLFRRHTGITPREYRHRS
;
A
#
# COMPACT_ATOMS: atom_id res chain seq x y z
N MET A 1 -2.97 -1.14 -10.30
CA MET A 1 -4.31 -1.52 -10.79
C MET A 1 -4.90 -2.51 -9.81
N HIS A 2 -5.98 -2.14 -9.10
CA HIS A 2 -6.71 -3.03 -8.21
C HIS A 2 -7.92 -3.58 -8.99
N VAL A 3 -8.11 -4.90 -9.02
CA VAL A 3 -9.28 -5.52 -9.64
C VAL A 3 -10.12 -6.14 -8.53
N TYR A 4 -11.38 -5.72 -8.47
CA TYR A 4 -12.38 -6.33 -7.61
C TYR A 4 -12.97 -7.53 -8.35
N LEU A 5 -12.64 -8.74 -7.91
CA LEU A 5 -13.41 -9.93 -8.28
C LEU A 5 -14.61 -10.04 -7.34
N SER A 6 -15.79 -10.34 -7.90
CA SER A 6 -16.96 -10.64 -7.09
C SER A 6 -16.79 -11.99 -6.39
N GLN A 7 -17.24 -12.07 -5.13
CA GLN A 7 -17.24 -13.29 -4.31
C GLN A 7 -17.85 -14.49 -5.07
N HIS A 8 -18.93 -14.23 -5.82
CA HIS A 8 -19.64 -15.23 -6.62
C HIS A 8 -18.77 -15.90 -7.70
N LEU A 9 -17.85 -15.17 -8.34
CA LEU A 9 -16.94 -15.75 -9.34
C LEU A 9 -15.84 -16.61 -8.71
N LEU A 10 -15.40 -16.25 -7.51
CA LEU A 10 -14.46 -17.07 -6.73
C LEU A 10 -15.13 -18.36 -6.25
N ASP A 11 -16.38 -18.29 -5.81
CA ASP A 11 -17.15 -19.45 -5.35
C ASP A 11 -17.44 -20.44 -6.50
N LEU A 12 -17.78 -19.94 -7.69
CA LEU A 12 -17.97 -20.77 -8.88
C LEU A 12 -16.68 -21.48 -9.31
N ALA A 13 -15.56 -20.76 -9.32
CA ALA A 13 -14.25 -21.33 -9.66
C ALA A 13 -13.78 -22.36 -8.62
N ALA A 14 -14.06 -22.14 -7.34
CA ALA A 14 -13.71 -23.08 -6.28
C ALA A 14 -14.48 -24.40 -6.37
N ARG A 15 -15.77 -24.36 -6.76
CA ARG A 15 -16.63 -25.54 -6.92
C ARG A 15 -16.24 -26.44 -8.09
N ASP A 16 -15.63 -25.87 -9.14
CA ASP A 16 -15.17 -26.61 -10.31
C ASP A 16 -13.80 -27.30 -10.08
N ILE A 17 -13.09 -26.91 -9.02
CA ILE A 17 -11.82 -27.52 -8.64
C ILE A 17 -12.09 -28.74 -7.74
N VAL A 18 -11.97 -29.93 -8.34
CA VAL A 18 -12.22 -31.25 -7.71
C VAL A 18 -11.46 -31.49 -6.39
N SER A 19 -10.36 -30.77 -6.15
CA SER A 19 -9.51 -30.94 -4.95
C SER A 19 -9.91 -30.08 -3.73
N CYS A 20 -11.02 -29.33 -3.76
CA CYS A 20 -11.39 -28.40 -2.68
C CYS A 20 -12.89 -28.47 -2.34
N PRO A 21 -13.36 -29.54 -1.64
CA PRO A 21 -14.79 -29.75 -1.36
C PRO A 21 -15.45 -28.65 -0.51
N ASP A 22 -14.66 -27.91 0.29
CA ASP A 22 -15.15 -26.84 1.19
C ASP A 22 -15.06 -25.43 0.59
N GLY A 23 -14.67 -25.31 -0.70
CA GLY A 23 -14.45 -24.03 -1.37
C GLY A 23 -13.18 -23.29 -0.93
N VAL A 24 -12.78 -22.27 -1.70
CA VAL A 24 -11.62 -21.44 -1.38
C VAL A 24 -12.02 -20.44 -0.30
N GLN A 25 -11.79 -20.78 0.97
CA GLN A 25 -12.18 -19.90 2.08
C GLN A 25 -11.26 -18.69 2.24
N ARG A 26 -9.99 -18.81 1.83
CA ARG A 26 -9.00 -17.72 1.81
C ARG A 26 -7.99 -17.93 0.67
N LEU A 27 -7.68 -16.84 -0.02
CA LEU A 27 -6.53 -16.78 -0.91
C LEU A 27 -5.30 -16.38 -0.08
N ARG A 28 -4.28 -17.23 -0.08
CA ARG A 28 -2.93 -17.00 0.42
C ARG A 28 -2.38 -15.71 -0.17
N GLU A 29 -2.08 -14.78 0.71
CA GLU A 29 -1.50 -13.48 0.32
C GLU A 29 -0.04 -13.65 -0.09
N VAL A 30 0.21 -13.62 -1.39
CA VAL A 30 1.57 -13.61 -1.95
C VAL A 30 1.88 -12.19 -2.42
N SER A 31 2.82 -11.54 -1.75
CA SER A 31 3.33 -10.21 -2.14
C SER A 31 4.71 -10.34 -2.76
N GLY A 32 4.88 -9.83 -3.99
CA GLY A 32 6.19 -9.68 -4.64
C GLY A 32 6.59 -10.77 -5.63
N GLU A 33 5.79 -11.83 -5.79
CA GLU A 33 5.99 -12.78 -6.89
C GLU A 33 5.38 -12.23 -8.19
N ARG A 34 6.16 -12.23 -9.28
CA ARG A 34 5.60 -11.98 -10.61
C ARG A 34 4.91 -13.26 -11.07
N ASP A 35 3.59 -13.25 -11.05
CA ASP A 35 2.79 -14.29 -11.70
C ASP A 35 2.49 -13.85 -13.14
N PRO A 36 3.16 -14.44 -14.15
CA PRO A 36 2.97 -14.05 -15.55
C PRO A 36 1.55 -14.37 -16.05
N GLU A 37 0.90 -15.41 -15.50
CA GLU A 37 -0.45 -15.81 -15.88
C GLU A 37 -1.48 -14.80 -15.35
N VAL A 38 -1.39 -14.42 -14.06
CA VAL A 38 -2.25 -13.35 -13.50
C VAL A 38 -2.06 -12.06 -14.29
N THR A 39 -0.80 -11.71 -14.60
CA THR A 39 -0.48 -10.49 -15.36
C THR A 39 -1.08 -10.54 -16.76
N GLY A 40 -0.98 -11.68 -17.44
CA GLY A 40 -1.55 -11.91 -18.77
C GLY A 40 -3.06 -11.79 -18.77
N LEU A 41 -3.74 -12.49 -17.87
CA LEU A 41 -5.21 -12.49 -17.75
C LEU A 41 -5.74 -11.08 -17.42
N MET A 42 -5.08 -10.38 -16.50
CA MET A 42 -5.45 -9.00 -16.12
C MET A 42 -5.27 -8.03 -17.28
N ARG A 43 -4.22 -8.20 -18.09
CA ARG A 43 -4.00 -7.40 -19.30
C ARG A 43 -5.09 -7.67 -20.34
N SER A 44 -5.48 -8.93 -20.52
CA SER A 44 -6.56 -9.31 -21.44
C SER A 44 -7.90 -8.70 -21.04
N LEU A 45 -8.24 -8.69 -19.74
CA LEU A 45 -9.44 -8.00 -19.23
C LEU A 45 -9.38 -6.49 -19.46
N TYR A 46 -8.23 -5.87 -19.16
CA TYR A 46 -8.04 -4.43 -19.36
C TYR A 46 -8.17 -4.03 -20.82
N HIS A 47 -7.55 -4.77 -21.74
CA HIS A 47 -7.62 -4.50 -23.18
C HIS A 47 -9.05 -4.59 -23.71
N GLU A 48 -9.79 -5.61 -23.29
CA GLU A 48 -11.19 -5.80 -23.70
C GLU A 48 -12.10 -4.63 -23.27
N VAL A 49 -11.90 -4.10 -22.06
CA VAL A 49 -12.73 -3.00 -21.53
C VAL A 49 -12.34 -1.63 -22.11
N THR A 50 -11.07 -1.43 -22.46
CA THR A 50 -10.54 -0.10 -22.81
C THR A 50 -10.33 0.11 -24.30
N SER A 51 -10.08 -0.95 -25.06
CA SER A 51 -9.65 -0.84 -26.46
C SER A 51 -10.71 -1.33 -27.45
N ASN A 52 -11.72 -2.06 -26.98
CA ASN A 52 -12.79 -2.59 -27.83
C ASN A 52 -14.10 -1.79 -27.63
N LEU A 53 -14.59 -1.18 -28.72
CA LEU A 53 -15.85 -0.43 -28.74
C LEU A 53 -17.08 -1.32 -28.51
N GLN A 54 -16.94 -2.63 -28.72
CA GLN A 54 -17.95 -3.65 -28.44
C GLN A 54 -17.33 -4.76 -27.58
N ALA A 55 -17.11 -4.47 -26.30
CA ALA A 55 -16.60 -5.46 -25.37
C ALA A 55 -17.53 -6.69 -25.28
N SER A 56 -16.96 -7.88 -25.42
CA SER A 56 -17.68 -9.13 -25.33
C SER A 56 -17.84 -9.55 -23.87
N SER A 57 -19.09 -9.59 -23.39
CA SER A 57 -19.43 -10.10 -22.06
C SER A 57 -18.98 -11.57 -21.87
N LEU A 58 -19.08 -12.39 -22.92
CA LEU A 58 -18.64 -13.78 -22.91
C LEU A 58 -17.12 -13.90 -22.74
N TYR A 59 -16.34 -13.02 -23.39
CA TYR A 59 -14.89 -12.98 -23.25
C TYR A 59 -14.47 -12.56 -21.83
N LEU A 60 -15.07 -11.49 -21.31
CA LEU A 60 -14.84 -11.01 -19.94
C LEU A 60 -15.16 -12.10 -18.90
N GLN A 61 -16.25 -12.84 -19.12
CA GLN A 61 -16.62 -13.96 -18.27
C GLN A 61 -15.59 -15.09 -18.34
N GLY A 62 -15.18 -15.51 -19.54
CA GLY A 62 -14.21 -16.60 -19.71
C GLY A 62 -12.84 -16.28 -19.10
N VAL A 63 -12.31 -15.07 -19.35
CA VAL A 63 -11.03 -14.63 -18.76
C VAL A 63 -11.17 -14.43 -17.25
N GLY A 64 -12.30 -13.90 -16.78
CA GLY A 64 -12.60 -13.77 -15.35
C GLY A 64 -12.66 -15.11 -14.61
N GLN A 65 -13.27 -16.13 -15.23
CA GLN A 65 -13.31 -17.50 -14.72
C GLN A 65 -11.92 -18.14 -14.69
N ALA A 66 -11.14 -18.00 -15.78
CA ALA A 66 -9.76 -18.49 -15.83
C ALA A 66 -8.88 -17.85 -14.74
N LEU A 67 -9.04 -16.54 -14.52
CA LEU A 67 -8.35 -15.82 -13.44
C LEU A 67 -8.77 -16.35 -12.06
N ALA A 68 -10.07 -16.51 -11.82
CA ALA A 68 -10.57 -17.04 -10.55
C ALA A 68 -10.05 -18.46 -10.26
N VAL A 69 -10.02 -19.35 -11.26
CA VAL A 69 -9.48 -20.72 -11.14
C VAL A 69 -7.97 -20.70 -10.86
N HIS A 70 -7.21 -19.88 -11.58
CA HIS A 70 -5.76 -19.75 -11.36
C HIS A 70 -5.47 -19.25 -9.94
N LEU A 71 -6.23 -18.24 -9.49
CA LEU A 71 -6.10 -17.71 -8.15
C LEU A 71 -6.43 -18.77 -7.08
N ALA A 72 -7.53 -19.50 -7.27
CA ALA A 72 -7.95 -20.59 -6.39
C ALA A 72 -6.92 -21.73 -6.32
N ARG A 73 -6.30 -22.14 -7.43
CA ARG A 73 -5.32 -23.24 -7.45
C ARG A 73 -3.98 -22.85 -6.83
N ARG A 74 -3.51 -21.64 -7.12
CA ARG A 74 -2.16 -21.19 -6.76
C ARG A 74 -2.10 -20.50 -5.41
N TYR A 75 -3.21 -19.88 -5.02
CA TYR A 75 -3.33 -19.16 -3.77
C TYR A 75 -4.43 -19.71 -2.87
N GLY A 76 -5.25 -20.69 -3.25
CA GLY A 76 -6.21 -21.30 -2.31
C GLY A 76 -5.47 -22.06 -1.21
N ASP A 77 -5.64 -21.65 0.05
CA ASP A 77 -5.05 -22.36 1.18
C ASP A 77 -5.87 -23.64 1.46
N GLY A 78 -5.28 -24.79 1.16
CA GLY A 78 -5.51 -26.00 1.94
C GLY A 78 -4.81 -25.81 3.29
N SER A 79 -5.61 -25.69 4.36
CA SER A 79 -5.26 -25.77 5.78
C SER A 79 -3.79 -26.02 6.14
N GLU A 80 -2.94 -24.99 6.09
CA GLU A 80 -1.63 -24.99 6.74
C GLU A 80 -1.46 -23.68 7.53
N PRO A 81 -1.10 -23.75 8.84
CA PRO A 81 -0.99 -22.58 9.69
C PRO A 81 0.15 -21.68 9.20
N SER A 82 -0.25 -20.56 8.58
CA SER A 82 0.53 -19.35 8.26
C SER A 82 2.00 -19.42 8.71
N LYS A 83 2.86 -19.94 7.83
CA LYS A 83 4.31 -19.94 7.97
C LYS A 83 4.75 -18.48 8.17
N ARG A 84 5.10 -18.13 9.43
CA ARG A 84 5.57 -16.81 9.91
C ARG A 84 5.92 -15.86 8.76
N MET A 85 5.02 -14.93 8.43
CA MET A 85 5.24 -13.92 7.39
C MET A 85 6.57 -13.19 7.64
N ASN A 86 7.55 -13.43 6.78
CA ASN A 86 8.89 -12.86 6.91
C ASN A 86 9.01 -11.44 6.33
N ALA A 87 7.94 -10.89 5.76
CA ALA A 87 7.88 -9.56 5.15
C ALA A 87 6.48 -8.95 5.30
N LEU A 88 6.40 -7.61 5.35
CA LEU A 88 5.12 -6.91 5.34
C LEU A 88 4.51 -7.07 3.94
N PRO A 89 3.25 -7.53 3.80
CA PRO A 89 2.61 -7.58 2.50
C PRO A 89 2.61 -6.21 1.83
N ALA A 90 2.87 -6.18 0.52
CA ALA A 90 3.07 -4.93 -0.22
C ALA A 90 1.83 -4.02 -0.15
N TYR A 91 0.62 -4.59 -0.22
CA TYR A 91 -0.61 -3.81 -0.10
C TYR A 91 -0.78 -3.21 1.32
N LYS A 92 -0.41 -3.94 2.39
CA LYS A 92 -0.46 -3.43 3.77
C LYS A 92 0.56 -2.31 3.95
N LEU A 93 1.74 -2.45 3.37
CA LEU A 93 2.76 -1.39 3.34
C LEU A 93 2.25 -0.16 2.59
N HIS A 94 1.71 -0.32 1.39
CA HIS A 94 1.16 0.78 0.61
C HIS A 94 0.01 1.48 1.33
N LYS A 95 -0.91 0.70 1.92
CA LYS A 95 -2.00 1.26 2.74
C LYS A 95 -1.46 2.04 3.93
N ALA A 96 -0.48 1.50 4.66
CA ALA A 96 0.14 2.21 5.78
C ALA A 96 0.83 3.50 5.35
N ILE A 97 1.55 3.50 4.22
CA ILE A 97 2.17 4.71 3.65
C ILE A 97 1.10 5.73 3.24
N ALA A 98 0.02 5.29 2.60
CA ALA A 98 -1.09 6.16 2.24
C ALA A 98 -1.74 6.79 3.48
N THR A 99 -2.00 6.01 4.54
CA THR A 99 -2.52 6.54 5.82
C THR A 99 -1.58 7.60 6.39
N LEU A 100 -0.26 7.41 6.32
CA LEU A 100 0.72 8.39 6.76
C LEU A 100 0.67 9.68 5.91
N GLN A 101 0.55 9.54 4.58
CA GLN A 101 0.47 10.68 3.65
C GLN A 101 -0.81 11.51 3.86
N THR A 102 -1.96 10.87 4.02
CA THR A 102 -3.22 11.58 4.27
C THR A 102 -3.28 12.18 5.68
N GLY A 103 -2.47 11.67 6.61
CA GLY A 103 -2.49 12.03 8.02
C GLY A 103 -1.41 13.01 8.46
N MET A 104 -0.79 13.79 7.56
CA MET A 104 0.36 14.64 7.90
C MET A 104 0.08 15.62 9.04
N GLY A 105 -1.08 16.26 9.07
CA GLY A 105 -1.48 17.19 10.14
C GLY A 105 -1.87 16.52 11.47
N SER A 106 -2.03 15.20 11.51
CA SER A 106 -2.45 14.46 12.70
C SER A 106 -1.27 13.98 13.55
N ALA A 107 -1.52 13.72 14.83
CA ALA A 107 -0.54 13.06 15.69
C ALA A 107 -0.24 11.64 15.18
N PHE A 108 1.03 11.27 15.17
CA PHE A 108 1.46 9.92 14.78
C PHE A 108 0.95 8.88 15.78
N SER A 109 0.27 7.84 15.28
CA SER A 109 -0.16 6.69 16.09
C SER A 109 0.29 5.39 15.43
N LEU A 110 1.25 4.72 16.08
CA LEU A 110 1.72 3.42 15.65
C LEU A 110 0.65 2.34 15.85
N ASP A 111 -0.12 2.42 16.93
CA ASP A 111 -1.23 1.51 17.23
C ASP A 111 -2.29 1.53 16.13
N ARG A 112 -2.65 2.73 15.65
CA ARG A 112 -3.59 2.87 14.54
C ARG A 112 -3.08 2.19 13.27
N LEU A 113 -1.83 2.42 12.88
CA LEU A 113 -1.24 1.81 11.68
C LEU A 113 -1.18 0.28 11.78
N ALA A 114 -0.82 -0.24 12.95
CA ALA A 114 -0.76 -1.67 13.19
C ALA A 114 -2.17 -2.30 13.16
N SER A 115 -3.16 -1.64 13.78
CA SER A 115 -4.56 -2.06 13.78
C SER A 115 -5.16 -2.08 12.37
N GLU A 116 -4.94 -1.02 11.58
CA GLU A 116 -5.39 -0.95 10.18
C GLU A 116 -4.75 -2.02 9.28
N ALA A 117 -3.58 -2.54 9.66
CA ALA A 117 -2.89 -3.64 9.00
C ALA A 117 -3.28 -5.03 9.56
N GLY A 118 -4.10 -5.09 10.63
CA GLY A 118 -4.48 -6.32 11.33
C GLY A 118 -3.29 -7.01 12.00
N MET A 119 -2.37 -6.24 12.59
CA MET A 119 -1.11 -6.73 13.16
C MET A 119 -0.90 -6.18 14.57
N SER A 120 -0.13 -6.92 15.39
CA SER A 120 0.40 -6.33 16.62
C SER A 120 1.44 -5.25 16.29
N VAL A 121 1.54 -4.23 17.14
CA VAL A 121 2.44 -3.09 17.00
C VAL A 121 3.90 -3.51 16.76
N SER A 122 4.40 -4.42 17.58
CA SER A 122 5.78 -4.92 17.48
C SER A 122 6.03 -5.64 16.16
N HIS A 123 5.05 -6.45 15.71
CA HIS A 123 5.19 -7.19 14.47
C HIS A 123 5.18 -6.25 13.26
N PHE A 124 4.21 -5.32 13.23
CA PHE A 124 4.10 -4.30 12.18
C PHE A 124 5.37 -3.46 12.10
N SER A 125 5.84 -2.90 13.21
CA SER A 125 7.05 -2.05 13.25
C SER A 125 8.28 -2.77 12.70
N ARG A 126 8.48 -4.03 13.08
CA ARG A 126 9.59 -4.86 12.59
C ARG A 126 9.51 -5.10 11.09
N LEU A 127 8.35 -5.51 10.58
CA LEU A 127 8.19 -5.80 9.15
C LEU A 127 8.21 -4.53 8.29
N PHE A 128 7.62 -3.44 8.78
CA PHE A 128 7.67 -2.13 8.12
C PHE A 128 9.12 -1.66 8.00
N LYS A 129 9.91 -1.72 9.08
CA LYS A 129 11.34 -1.37 9.04
C LYS A 129 12.13 -2.26 8.11
N LYS A 130 11.84 -3.56 8.08
CA LYS A 130 12.48 -4.49 7.13
C LYS A 130 12.17 -4.10 5.67
N ALA A 131 10.96 -3.62 5.40
CA ALA A 131 10.53 -3.26 4.05
C ALA A 131 11.00 -1.86 3.61
N THR A 132 11.04 -0.87 4.50
CA THR A 132 11.35 0.53 4.16
C THR A 132 12.73 1.00 4.61
N GLY A 133 13.46 0.16 5.37
CA GLY A 133 14.72 0.52 6.02
C GLY A 133 14.56 1.42 7.26
N ARG A 134 13.37 1.94 7.55
CA ARG A 134 13.11 2.92 8.62
C ARG A 134 11.94 2.47 9.52
N SER A 135 11.99 2.81 10.80
CA SER A 135 10.79 2.58 11.64
C SER A 135 9.61 3.41 11.11
N PRO A 136 8.35 3.02 11.37
CA PRO A 136 7.20 3.80 10.94
C PRO A 136 7.25 5.28 11.37
N SER A 137 7.73 5.56 12.58
CA SER A 137 7.91 6.93 13.08
C SER A 137 8.98 7.71 12.31
N GLN A 138 10.14 7.08 12.05
CA GLN A 138 11.23 7.70 11.28
C GLN A 138 10.83 7.93 9.82
N TYR A 139 10.05 7.01 9.25
CA TYR A 139 9.50 7.14 7.92
C TYR A 139 8.52 8.32 7.85
N PHE A 140 7.64 8.47 8.84
CA PHE A 140 6.71 9.59 8.88
C PHE A 140 7.40 10.95 9.05
N ILE A 141 8.42 11.04 9.89
CA ILE A 141 9.25 12.26 9.99
C ILE A 141 9.90 12.57 8.64
N HIS A 142 10.48 11.57 7.97
CA HIS A 142 11.09 11.77 6.66
C HIS A 142 10.09 12.28 5.63
N LEU A 143 8.90 11.68 5.57
CA LEU A 143 7.82 12.10 4.70
C LEU A 143 7.44 13.57 4.94
N ARG A 144 7.24 13.96 6.21
CA ARG A 144 6.96 15.36 6.57
C ARG A 144 8.07 16.31 6.14
N MET A 145 9.33 15.90 6.23
CA MET A 145 10.46 16.74 5.82
C MET A 145 10.55 16.87 4.30
N GLU A 146 10.31 15.81 3.53
CA GLU A 146 10.26 15.91 2.06
C GLU A 146 9.10 16.82 1.61
N THR A 147 7.90 16.66 2.17
CA THR A 147 6.77 17.56 1.87
C THR A 147 7.07 19.00 2.30
N ALA A 148 7.74 19.21 3.43
CA ALA A 148 8.15 20.55 3.83
C ALA A 148 9.16 21.17 2.85
N ARG A 149 10.07 20.37 2.28
CA ARG A 149 11.01 20.85 1.24
C ARG A 149 10.25 21.29 -0.01
N GLU A 150 9.31 20.48 -0.48
CA GLU A 150 8.45 20.81 -1.63
C GLU A 150 7.69 22.12 -1.37
N LEU A 151 7.00 22.24 -0.23
CA LEU A 151 6.26 23.47 0.13
C LEU A 151 7.16 24.71 0.25
N LEU A 152 8.40 24.57 0.72
CA LEU A 152 9.32 25.70 0.83
C LEU A 152 9.78 26.23 -0.52
N LEU A 153 9.82 25.38 -1.55
CA LEU A 153 10.26 25.69 -2.92
C LEU A 153 9.10 26.13 -3.81
N GLU A 154 7.95 25.50 -3.67
CA GLU A 154 6.83 25.63 -4.60
C GLU A 154 5.75 26.61 -4.10
N SER A 155 5.87 27.12 -2.87
CA SER A 155 4.88 28.02 -2.28
C SER A 155 5.47 29.20 -1.51
N ASP A 156 4.68 30.28 -1.43
CA ASP A 156 4.98 31.48 -0.63
C ASP A 156 4.55 31.36 0.84
N LEU A 157 4.17 30.15 1.30
CA LEU A 157 3.73 29.95 2.67
C LEU A 157 4.80 30.41 3.66
N SER A 158 4.39 31.05 4.76
CA SER A 158 5.33 31.37 5.83
C SER A 158 5.93 30.08 6.43
N ILE A 159 7.13 30.14 7.01
CA ILE A 159 7.76 28.97 7.67
C ILE A 159 6.84 28.40 8.76
N LEU A 160 6.08 29.27 9.44
CA LEU A 160 5.04 28.88 10.40
C LEU A 160 3.96 28.04 9.72
N ASN A 161 3.41 28.50 8.59
CA ASN A 161 2.35 27.78 7.88
C ASN A 161 2.85 26.44 7.32
N VAL A 162 4.07 26.39 6.79
CA VAL A 162 4.69 25.13 6.36
C VAL A 162 4.81 24.15 7.53
N ALA A 163 5.25 24.62 8.70
CA ALA A 163 5.35 23.78 9.90
C ALA A 163 3.99 23.20 10.30
N LEU A 164 2.93 24.03 10.29
CA LEU A 164 1.58 23.61 10.61
C LEU A 164 1.04 22.59 9.59
N GLU A 165 1.26 22.83 8.30
CA GLU A 165 0.79 21.96 7.21
C GLU A 165 1.37 20.55 7.31
N VAL A 166 2.67 20.45 7.61
CA VAL A 166 3.33 19.15 7.83
C VAL A 166 3.18 18.61 9.26
N GLY A 167 2.27 19.19 10.06
CA GLY A 167 1.83 18.67 11.36
C GLY A 167 2.74 18.95 12.54
N TYR A 168 3.45 20.08 12.55
CA TYR A 168 4.22 20.58 13.69
C TYR A 168 3.62 21.88 14.25
N ALA A 169 3.13 21.82 15.48
CA ALA A 169 2.59 22.99 16.18
C ALA A 169 3.64 24.02 16.58
N SER A 170 4.92 23.61 16.71
CA SER A 170 6.02 24.49 17.10
C SER A 170 6.95 24.74 15.91
N PRO A 171 7.03 25.98 15.39
CA PRO A 171 7.98 26.34 14.33
C PRO A 171 9.44 26.13 14.72
N SER A 172 9.78 26.38 15.99
CA SER A 172 11.14 26.19 16.50
C SER A 172 11.53 24.70 16.47
N TYR A 173 10.62 23.82 16.91
CA TYR A 173 10.86 22.38 16.85
C TYR A 173 10.95 21.88 15.41
N PHE A 174 10.06 22.35 14.53
CA PHE A 174 10.12 22.07 13.10
C PHE A 174 11.47 22.50 12.51
N ALA A 175 11.92 23.73 12.75
CA ALA A 175 13.17 24.26 12.19
C ALA A 175 14.40 23.47 12.67
N GLN A 176 14.43 23.06 13.94
CA GLN A 176 15.48 22.18 14.47
C GLN A 176 15.49 20.81 13.77
N LEU A 177 14.33 20.20 13.62
CA LEU A 177 14.19 18.88 12.99
C LEU A 177 14.50 18.93 11.49
N PHE A 178 14.06 19.98 10.82
CA PHE A 178 14.35 20.25 9.42
C PHE A 178 15.85 20.38 9.20
N ARG A 179 16.54 21.23 9.98
CA ARG A 179 18.00 21.37 9.91
C ARG A 179 18.73 20.06 10.20
N ARG A 180 18.22 19.25 11.14
CA ARG A 180 18.79 17.92 11.40
C ARG A 180 18.65 16.97 10.20
N HIS A 181 17.60 17.11 9.40
CA HIS A 181 17.34 16.27 8.22
C HIS A 181 18.04 16.77 6.95
N THR A 182 18.11 18.09 6.74
CA THR A 182 18.59 18.69 5.48
C THR A 182 19.97 19.35 5.60
N GLY A 183 20.47 19.55 6.82
CA GLY A 183 21.74 20.23 7.12
C GLY A 183 21.64 21.74 7.25
N ILE A 184 20.53 22.36 6.81
CA ILE A 184 20.32 23.82 6.81
C ILE A 184 18.93 24.20 7.33
N THR A 185 18.73 25.45 7.72
CA THR A 185 17.43 25.91 8.22
C THR A 185 16.37 26.01 7.11
N PRO A 186 15.06 25.93 7.42
CA PRO A 186 13.99 26.13 6.43
C PRO A 186 14.13 27.45 5.65
N ARG A 187 14.56 28.52 6.32
CA ARG A 187 14.76 29.84 5.72
C ARG A 187 15.90 29.82 4.69
N GLU A 188 17.05 29.25 5.07
CA GLU A 188 18.19 29.10 4.17
C GLU A 188 17.84 28.18 2.98
N TYR A 189 17.05 27.12 3.23
CA TYR A 189 16.61 26.20 2.18
C TYR A 189 15.78 26.92 1.11
N ARG A 190 14.84 27.80 1.52
CA ARG A 190 14.05 28.61 0.59
C ARG A 190 14.90 29.57 -0.24
N HIS A 191 15.88 30.24 0.35
CA HIS A 191 16.69 31.23 -0.35
C HIS A 191 17.77 30.63 -1.28
N ARG A 192 17.98 29.32 -1.24
CA ARG A 192 19.00 28.62 -2.04
C ARG A 192 18.52 28.17 -3.42
N SER A 193 17.26 28.40 -3.75
CA SER A 193 16.58 27.83 -4.92
C SER A 193 16.02 28.91 -5.81
#